data_AF-A0A8I6RD07-F1
#
_entry.id   AF-A0A8I6RD07-F1
#
_cell.length_a   1.000
_cell.length_b   1.000
_cell.length_c   1.000
_cell.angle_alpha   90.00
_cell.angle_beta   90.00
_cell.angle_gamma   90.00
#
_symmetry.space_group_name_H-M   'P 1'
#
loop_
_entity.id
_entity.type
_entity.pdbx_description
1 polymer ?
#
loop_
_entity_poly.entity_id
_entity_poly.type
_entity_poly.pdbx_seq_one_letter_code
_entity_poly.pdbx_strand_id
1 'polypeptide(L)'
;MRIRFAKLLALSVVLLNVVAFYFVWVLLKSQNELAGVSTGQYGQSTTVQKRVKAKRPPTMNDVVQKNITIVIRGFENFENDIPNTVRSITSTYPKINILIVTDSPPYPPLLFNTSNTLFQNVRHVYLQSSLNNSFESRTPVFQLKGDYVLFMPDSARIHTKKTLEKMFKTIDEGKNEIVAATFKATKPVGCLNTHINPKEWIIQFEESNDDKCDFVKGKHATLLRTDILKTLTDPFMLPFPDSFYVQAAAKGIKTRVIRDLPFGSGKELYSNPHNQWKAQQLEKDRTHNMFRSLGLKKVVRENGLVEWYGCRRDTPRCFGTVVDDTPQYLWEGKWTPPCCLAGLRRTARHVFQQLEQSQTRYWLEGGSLLGAIRSGDILPWDYDVDIGIYKEDISRCIWLLRAKTKPTADEQGFIWEKAMEGDFFRVHFSQINRLHVDIFPFYSRNGTMTKSTWFKTHRQDMEFPEHYLKPLSSIDFVGRTVSAPNNIHDFLELKFGEGAIENPVYPNPQKMAGLGYKISPEKT
;
A
#
# COMPACT_ATOMS: atom_id res chain seq x y z
N MET A 1 -20.18 -74.89 -8.96
CA MET A 1 -20.26 -73.96 -10.12
C MET A 1 -21.59 -73.19 -10.25
N ARG A 2 -22.77 -73.72 -9.88
CA ARG A 2 -24.08 -73.10 -10.24
C ARG A 2 -24.34 -71.66 -9.72
N ILE A 3 -23.80 -71.24 -8.58
CA ILE A 3 -24.12 -69.91 -7.99
C ILE A 3 -23.45 -68.73 -8.73
N ARG A 4 -22.25 -68.91 -9.30
CA ARG A 4 -21.56 -67.84 -10.04
C ARG A 4 -22.24 -67.53 -11.38
N PHE A 5 -22.79 -68.54 -12.05
CA PHE A 5 -23.48 -68.37 -13.33
C PHE A 5 -24.80 -67.59 -13.18
N ALA A 6 -25.60 -67.91 -12.15
CA ALA A 6 -26.84 -67.18 -11.84
C ALA A 6 -26.60 -65.69 -11.52
N LYS A 7 -25.53 -65.36 -10.79
CA LYS A 7 -25.15 -63.96 -10.52
C LYS A 7 -24.71 -63.22 -11.80
N LEU A 8 -23.97 -63.88 -12.70
CA LEU A 8 -23.59 -63.28 -13.98
C LEU A 8 -24.82 -63.00 -14.85
N LEU A 9 -25.74 -63.98 -14.92
CA LEU A 9 -26.98 -63.87 -15.71
C LEU A 9 -27.86 -62.71 -15.22
N ALA A 10 -28.08 -62.60 -13.91
CA ALA A 10 -28.83 -61.50 -13.31
C ALA A 10 -28.20 -60.14 -13.62
N LEU A 11 -26.87 -60.03 -13.54
CA LEU A 11 -26.15 -58.78 -13.81
C LEU A 11 -26.23 -58.39 -15.29
N SER A 12 -26.19 -59.36 -16.22
CA SER A 12 -26.44 -59.11 -17.65
C SER A 12 -27.88 -58.68 -17.95
N VAL A 13 -28.89 -59.22 -17.25
CA VAL A 13 -30.30 -58.81 -17.41
C VAL A 13 -30.51 -57.38 -16.91
N VAL A 14 -29.90 -56.99 -15.79
CA VAL A 14 -29.94 -55.61 -15.31
C VAL A 14 -29.26 -54.65 -16.30
N LEU A 15 -28.09 -55.02 -16.84
CA LEU A 15 -27.38 -54.20 -17.82
C LEU A 15 -28.19 -54.02 -19.11
N LEU A 16 -28.80 -55.10 -19.64
CA LEU A 16 -29.67 -55.05 -20.81
C LEU A 16 -30.90 -54.16 -20.59
N ASN A 17 -31.52 -54.21 -19.41
CA ASN A 17 -32.64 -53.32 -19.08
C ASN A 17 -32.22 -51.84 -19.01
N VAL A 18 -31.04 -51.52 -18.48
CA VAL A 18 -30.50 -50.15 -18.45
C VAL A 18 -30.24 -49.64 -19.87
N VAL A 19 -29.67 -50.47 -20.75
CA VAL A 19 -29.45 -50.14 -22.16
C VAL A 19 -30.79 -49.94 -22.90
N ALA A 20 -31.77 -50.81 -22.68
CA ALA A 20 -33.10 -50.65 -23.24
C ALA A 20 -33.76 -49.33 -22.79
N PHE A 21 -33.66 -48.98 -21.50
CA PHE A 21 -34.20 -47.72 -20.97
C PHE A 21 -33.52 -46.49 -21.58
N TYR A 22 -32.20 -46.55 -21.80
CA TYR A 22 -31.45 -45.50 -22.49
C TYR A 22 -31.94 -45.31 -23.94
N PHE A 23 -32.10 -46.40 -24.71
CA PHE A 23 -32.61 -46.31 -26.09
C PHE A 23 -34.07 -45.83 -26.16
N VAL A 24 -34.93 -46.25 -25.23
CA VAL A 24 -36.32 -45.73 -25.13
C VAL A 24 -36.34 -44.24 -24.80
N TRP A 25 -35.46 -43.76 -23.91
CA TRP A 25 -35.34 -42.33 -23.61
C TRP A 25 -34.85 -41.54 -24.82
N VAL A 26 -33.85 -42.03 -25.56
CA VAL A 26 -33.37 -41.41 -26.81
C VAL A 26 -34.48 -41.36 -27.87
N LEU A 27 -35.26 -42.43 -28.04
CA LEU A 27 -36.42 -42.46 -28.95
C LEU A 27 -37.49 -41.44 -28.55
N LEU A 28 -37.90 -41.39 -27.28
CA LEU A 28 -38.87 -40.42 -26.78
C LEU A 28 -38.39 -38.97 -26.93
N LYS A 29 -37.09 -38.72 -26.74
CA LYS A 29 -36.52 -37.39 -26.99
C LYS A 29 -36.60 -37.00 -28.47
N SER A 30 -36.36 -37.94 -29.39
CA SER A 30 -36.49 -37.68 -30.83
C SER A 30 -37.93 -37.40 -31.27
N GLN A 31 -38.93 -38.08 -30.68
CA GLN A 31 -40.35 -37.82 -31.01
C GLN A 31 -40.84 -36.45 -30.54
N ASN A 32 -40.36 -35.94 -29.40
CA ASN A 32 -40.69 -34.60 -28.93
C ASN A 32 -40.07 -33.47 -29.79
N GLU A 33 -38.97 -33.72 -30.52
CA GLU A 33 -38.39 -32.73 -31.44
C GLU A 33 -39.01 -32.78 -32.85
N LEU A 34 -39.64 -33.90 -33.26
CA LEU A 34 -40.35 -34.03 -34.54
C LEU A 34 -41.85 -33.65 -34.50
N ALA A 35 -42.49 -33.60 -33.33
CA ALA A 35 -43.89 -33.17 -33.20
C ALA A 35 -44.12 -31.65 -33.38
N GLY A 36 -43.05 -30.87 -33.63
CA GLY A 36 -43.06 -29.40 -33.61
C GLY A 36 -43.15 -28.68 -34.97
N VAL A 37 -43.40 -29.37 -36.10
CA VAL A 37 -43.27 -28.77 -37.45
C VAL A 37 -44.40 -29.16 -38.42
N SER A 38 -45.41 -28.27 -38.56
CA SER A 38 -46.30 -28.00 -39.75
C SER A 38 -46.98 -29.18 -40.50
N THR A 39 -48.31 -29.25 -40.76
CA THR A 39 -49.26 -28.33 -41.46
C THR A 39 -50.72 -28.84 -41.24
N GLY A 40 -51.84 -28.24 -41.71
CA GLY A 40 -52.15 -26.90 -42.25
C GLY A 40 -53.44 -26.83 -43.11
N GLN A 41 -54.22 -25.73 -43.01
CA GLN A 41 -55.43 -25.33 -43.80
C GLN A 41 -56.71 -26.20 -43.64
N TYR A 42 -57.89 -25.65 -43.35
CA TYR A 42 -58.66 -24.66 -44.15
C TYR A 42 -59.67 -23.87 -43.26
N GLY A 43 -60.03 -22.63 -43.63
CA GLY A 43 -61.26 -21.97 -43.13
C GLY A 43 -61.13 -20.54 -42.60
N GLN A 44 -61.58 -19.58 -43.43
CA GLN A 44 -62.09 -18.24 -43.09
C GLN A 44 -61.23 -17.23 -42.29
N SER A 45 -60.74 -16.24 -43.06
CA SER A 45 -60.43 -14.86 -42.68
C SER A 45 -61.09 -14.30 -41.41
N THR A 46 -60.28 -13.76 -40.50
CA THR A 46 -60.35 -12.34 -40.10
C THR A 46 -59.12 -11.90 -39.29
N THR A 47 -58.60 -10.71 -39.61
CA THR A 47 -57.79 -9.81 -38.75
C THR A 47 -56.74 -10.38 -37.77
N VAL A 48 -55.46 -10.08 -38.01
CA VAL A 48 -54.64 -9.09 -37.28
C VAL A 48 -53.19 -9.15 -37.81
N GLN A 49 -52.69 -8.05 -38.37
CA GLN A 49 -51.28 -7.93 -38.75
C GLN A 49 -50.40 -7.87 -37.49
N LYS A 50 -49.74 -8.98 -37.12
CA LYS A 50 -48.66 -8.96 -36.13
C LYS A 50 -47.44 -8.22 -36.70
N ARG A 51 -47.37 -6.90 -36.46
CA ARG A 51 -46.14 -6.12 -36.63
C ARG A 51 -45.00 -6.78 -35.84
N VAL A 52 -44.02 -7.33 -36.56
CA VAL A 52 -42.72 -7.68 -35.98
C VAL A 52 -42.08 -6.36 -35.53
N LYS A 53 -42.08 -6.10 -34.21
CA LYS A 53 -41.38 -4.94 -33.65
C LYS A 53 -39.88 -5.15 -33.82
N ALA A 54 -39.27 -4.45 -34.78
CA ALA A 54 -37.83 -4.27 -34.81
C ALA A 54 -37.36 -3.78 -33.42
N LYS A 55 -36.35 -4.45 -32.85
CA LYS A 55 -35.73 -3.98 -31.60
C LYS A 55 -35.16 -2.59 -31.87
N ARG A 56 -35.69 -1.56 -31.21
CA ARG A 56 -35.11 -0.21 -31.25
C ARG A 56 -33.65 -0.30 -30.81
N PRO A 57 -32.73 0.48 -31.41
CA PRO A 57 -31.37 0.60 -30.89
C PRO A 57 -31.43 1.04 -29.41
N PRO A 58 -30.54 0.51 -28.55
CA PRO A 58 -30.56 0.84 -27.13
C PRO A 58 -30.32 2.34 -26.94
N THR A 59 -31.09 2.98 -26.06
CA THR A 59 -30.85 4.39 -25.72
C THR A 59 -29.59 4.51 -24.87
N MET A 60 -28.96 5.69 -24.83
CA MET A 60 -27.82 5.95 -23.92
C MET A 60 -28.15 5.55 -22.47
N ASN A 61 -29.38 5.83 -22.04
CA ASN A 61 -29.91 5.43 -20.74
C ASN A 61 -30.03 3.90 -20.53
N ASP A 62 -30.25 3.11 -21.58
CA ASP A 62 -30.23 1.64 -21.50
C ASP A 62 -28.79 1.11 -21.43
N VAL A 63 -27.85 1.73 -22.18
CA VAL A 63 -26.41 1.40 -22.14
C VAL A 63 -25.85 1.67 -20.73
N VAL A 64 -26.09 2.87 -20.19
CA VAL A 64 -25.67 3.28 -18.84
C VAL A 64 -26.16 2.30 -17.77
N GLN A 65 -27.45 1.95 -17.76
CA GLN A 65 -28.02 1.05 -16.74
C GLN A 65 -27.53 -0.41 -16.87
N LYS A 66 -27.12 -0.84 -18.07
CA LYS A 66 -26.59 -2.18 -18.30
C LYS A 66 -25.11 -2.28 -17.96
N ASN A 67 -24.33 -1.27 -18.30
CA ASN A 67 -22.87 -1.33 -18.29
C ASN A 67 -22.23 -0.71 -17.03
N ILE A 68 -22.97 0.09 -16.25
CA ILE A 68 -22.49 0.69 -15.00
C ILE A 68 -23.11 -0.03 -13.79
N THR A 69 -22.27 -0.49 -12.86
CA THR A 69 -22.68 -0.77 -11.47
C THR A 69 -22.29 0.41 -10.58
N ILE A 70 -23.24 0.90 -9.79
CA ILE A 70 -22.96 1.93 -8.77
C ILE A 70 -22.50 1.24 -7.50
N VAL A 71 -21.42 1.72 -6.89
CA VAL A 71 -20.90 1.22 -5.62
C VAL A 71 -20.90 2.33 -4.57
N ILE A 72 -21.37 2.03 -3.37
CA ILE A 72 -21.32 2.93 -2.21
C ILE A 72 -20.48 2.27 -1.12
N ARG A 73 -19.41 2.95 -0.67
CA ARG A 73 -18.41 2.41 0.29
C ARG A 73 -18.06 3.38 1.42
N GLY A 74 -17.78 4.65 1.12
CA GLY A 74 -17.43 5.67 2.12
C GLY A 74 -18.67 6.25 2.79
N PHE A 75 -19.13 5.64 3.88
CA PHE A 75 -20.23 6.15 4.73
C PHE A 75 -20.16 5.56 6.14
N GLU A 76 -20.82 6.22 7.11
CA GLU A 76 -20.80 5.80 8.52
C GLU A 76 -22.14 5.25 9.02
N ASN A 77 -22.09 4.13 9.73
CA ASN A 77 -23.29 3.49 10.27
C ASN A 77 -24.06 4.39 11.27
N PHE A 78 -23.36 5.21 12.06
CA PHE A 78 -23.98 6.05 13.09
C PHE A 78 -24.68 7.30 12.54
N GLU A 79 -24.31 7.76 11.34
CA GLU A 79 -25.00 8.84 10.65
C GLU A 79 -24.72 8.76 9.13
N ASN A 80 -25.77 8.53 8.35
CA ASN A 80 -25.72 8.42 6.89
C ASN A 80 -27.07 8.83 6.25
N ASP A 81 -27.09 8.92 4.92
CA ASP A 81 -28.23 9.27 4.07
C ASP A 81 -28.45 8.22 2.94
N ILE A 82 -27.90 7.02 3.12
CA ILE A 82 -27.83 5.96 2.10
C ILE A 82 -29.22 5.61 1.54
N PRO A 83 -30.30 5.43 2.33
CA PRO A 83 -31.61 5.11 1.78
C PRO A 83 -32.16 6.17 0.81
N ASN A 84 -31.87 7.45 1.06
CA ASN A 84 -32.31 8.54 0.17
C ASN A 84 -31.36 8.72 -1.04
N THR A 85 -30.06 8.48 -0.85
CA THR A 85 -29.08 8.41 -1.94
C THR A 85 -29.48 7.33 -2.94
N VAL A 86 -29.72 6.10 -2.47
CA VAL A 86 -30.20 4.97 -3.27
C VAL A 86 -31.54 5.30 -3.94
N ARG A 87 -32.51 5.85 -3.21
CA ARG A 87 -33.82 6.26 -3.78
C ARG A 87 -33.65 7.27 -4.93
N SER A 88 -32.79 8.27 -4.77
CA SER A 88 -32.54 9.28 -5.82
C SER A 88 -31.92 8.66 -7.09
N ILE A 89 -31.02 7.68 -6.91
CA ILE A 89 -30.42 6.93 -8.01
C ILE A 89 -31.50 6.09 -8.72
N THR A 90 -32.25 5.26 -7.99
CA THR A 90 -33.20 4.31 -8.61
C THR A 90 -34.45 4.98 -9.17
N SER A 91 -34.86 6.15 -8.65
CA SER A 91 -35.87 6.99 -9.30
C SER A 91 -35.44 7.51 -10.68
N THR A 92 -34.14 7.71 -10.91
CA THR A 92 -33.60 8.17 -12.21
C THR A 92 -33.25 7.00 -13.14
N TYR A 93 -32.72 5.92 -12.55
CA TYR A 93 -32.17 4.75 -13.21
C TYR A 93 -32.71 3.45 -12.57
N PRO A 94 -33.98 3.08 -12.80
CA PRO A 94 -34.64 1.98 -12.08
C PRO A 94 -34.03 0.58 -12.32
N LYS A 95 -33.23 0.41 -13.38
CA LYS A 95 -32.60 -0.88 -13.74
C LYS A 95 -31.10 -0.95 -13.41
N ILE A 96 -30.50 0.12 -12.88
CA ILE A 96 -29.07 0.11 -12.56
C ILE A 96 -28.78 -0.80 -11.36
N ASN A 97 -27.65 -1.50 -11.39
CA ASN A 97 -27.22 -2.32 -10.26
C ASN A 97 -26.54 -1.43 -9.22
N ILE A 98 -26.87 -1.62 -7.95
CA ILE A 98 -26.28 -0.87 -6.83
C ILE A 98 -25.69 -1.86 -5.84
N LEU A 99 -24.44 -1.63 -5.45
CA LEU A 99 -23.68 -2.43 -4.50
C LEU A 99 -23.34 -1.56 -3.28
N ILE A 100 -23.83 -1.94 -2.11
CA ILE A 100 -23.47 -1.32 -0.84
C ILE A 100 -22.40 -2.20 -0.21
N VAL A 101 -21.18 -1.69 -0.09
CA VAL A 101 -20.01 -2.43 0.39
C VAL A 101 -19.65 -1.94 1.78
N THR A 102 -19.72 -2.81 2.77
CA THR A 102 -19.32 -2.54 4.15
C THR A 102 -18.44 -3.66 4.69
N ASP A 103 -17.67 -3.39 5.74
CA ASP A 103 -16.84 -4.42 6.37
C ASP A 103 -17.71 -5.49 7.04
N SER A 104 -18.72 -5.04 7.78
CA SER A 104 -19.74 -5.85 8.46
C SER A 104 -21.16 -5.34 8.17
N PRO A 105 -22.23 -6.11 8.49
CA PRO A 105 -23.61 -5.64 8.38
C PRO A 105 -23.83 -4.31 9.13
N PRO A 106 -24.42 -3.29 8.49
CA PRO A 106 -24.60 -1.98 9.10
C PRO A 106 -25.60 -2.03 10.26
N TYR A 107 -25.26 -1.35 11.37
CA TYR A 107 -26.15 -1.16 12.52
C TYR A 107 -26.19 0.32 12.93
N PRO A 108 -27.39 0.97 12.97
CA PRO A 108 -28.71 0.40 12.69
C PRO A 108 -28.87 -0.06 11.23
N PRO A 109 -29.75 -1.05 10.94
CA PRO A 109 -29.97 -1.55 9.59
C PRO A 109 -30.42 -0.46 8.61
N LEU A 110 -29.90 -0.51 7.38
CA LEU A 110 -30.33 0.40 6.31
C LEU A 110 -31.76 0.05 5.87
N LEU A 111 -32.71 0.94 6.18
CA LEU A 111 -34.15 0.71 5.95
C LEU A 111 -34.54 0.91 4.48
N PHE A 112 -34.46 -0.18 3.71
CA PHE A 112 -35.11 -0.29 2.40
C PHE A 112 -36.47 -0.97 2.55
N ASN A 113 -37.54 -0.34 2.08
CA ASN A 113 -38.86 -0.96 2.08
C ASN A 113 -38.88 -2.08 1.03
N THR A 114 -38.84 -3.35 1.48
CA THR A 114 -38.75 -4.54 0.63
C THR A 114 -39.95 -4.75 -0.30
N SER A 115 -41.10 -4.16 0.00
CA SER A 115 -42.26 -4.15 -0.90
C SER A 115 -42.10 -3.21 -2.11
N ASN A 116 -41.09 -2.32 -2.09
CA ASN A 116 -40.89 -1.31 -3.12
C ASN A 116 -39.95 -1.82 -4.24
N THR A 117 -40.47 -1.85 -5.47
CA THR A 117 -39.74 -2.28 -6.67
C THR A 117 -38.49 -1.45 -6.94
N LEU A 118 -38.39 -0.22 -6.42
CA LEU A 118 -37.22 0.66 -6.52
C LEU A 118 -35.92 0.09 -5.92
N PHE A 119 -35.98 -0.94 -5.05
CA PHE A 119 -34.79 -1.48 -4.38
C PHE A 119 -34.38 -2.88 -4.86
N GLN A 120 -35.07 -3.46 -5.85
CA GLN A 120 -34.81 -4.84 -6.33
C GLN A 120 -33.38 -5.07 -6.88
N ASN A 121 -32.71 -4.02 -7.34
CA ASN A 121 -31.36 -4.08 -7.91
C ASN A 121 -30.25 -3.66 -6.92
N VAL A 122 -30.60 -3.47 -5.63
CA VAL A 122 -29.66 -3.15 -4.55
C VAL A 122 -29.15 -4.44 -3.91
N ARG A 123 -27.84 -4.56 -3.75
CA ARG A 123 -27.16 -5.70 -3.12
C ARG A 123 -26.19 -5.21 -2.04
N HIS A 124 -26.02 -6.00 -1.00
CA HIS A 124 -25.06 -5.75 0.07
C HIS A 124 -23.90 -6.73 -0.03
N VAL A 125 -22.67 -6.24 0.19
CA VAL A 125 -21.46 -7.07 0.27
C VAL A 125 -20.76 -6.76 1.58
N TYR A 126 -20.51 -7.81 2.35
CA TYR A 126 -19.82 -7.74 3.64
C TYR A 126 -18.42 -8.33 3.48
N LEU A 127 -17.39 -7.49 3.63
CA LEU A 127 -16.00 -7.89 3.37
C LEU A 127 -15.45 -8.88 4.42
N GLN A 128 -16.00 -8.86 5.64
CA GLN A 128 -15.60 -9.71 6.75
C GLN A 128 -15.62 -11.20 6.39
N SER A 129 -14.57 -11.91 6.81
CA SER A 129 -14.53 -13.37 6.76
C SER A 129 -15.57 -13.95 7.73
N SER A 130 -16.35 -14.93 7.27
CA SER A 130 -17.30 -15.68 8.09
C SER A 130 -17.30 -17.15 7.65
N LEU A 131 -17.64 -18.06 8.55
CA LEU A 131 -17.83 -19.48 8.19
C LEU A 131 -19.04 -19.70 7.26
N ASN A 132 -19.92 -18.70 7.15
CA ASN A 132 -21.16 -18.75 6.38
C ASN A 132 -21.07 -18.03 5.01
N ASN A 133 -19.90 -17.48 4.63
CA ASN A 133 -19.72 -16.82 3.33
C ASN A 133 -18.56 -17.41 2.51
N SER A 134 -18.59 -17.20 1.19
CA SER A 134 -17.53 -17.64 0.28
C SER A 134 -16.60 -16.49 -0.05
N PHE A 135 -15.41 -16.79 -0.58
CA PHE A 135 -14.50 -15.76 -1.07
C PHE A 135 -15.16 -14.88 -2.15
N GLU A 136 -15.96 -15.47 -3.03
CA GLU A 136 -16.72 -14.77 -4.06
C GLU A 136 -17.79 -13.85 -3.46
N SER A 137 -18.58 -14.34 -2.48
CA SER A 137 -19.68 -13.56 -1.90
C SER A 137 -19.23 -12.44 -0.95
N ARG A 138 -17.99 -12.46 -0.46
CA ARG A 138 -17.38 -11.35 0.29
C ARG A 138 -16.52 -10.40 -0.54
N THR A 139 -16.24 -10.72 -1.80
CA THR A 139 -15.34 -9.91 -2.66
C THR A 139 -16.15 -9.13 -3.69
N PRO A 140 -16.24 -7.77 -3.58
CA PRO A 140 -17.17 -6.99 -4.40
C PRO A 140 -16.93 -7.12 -5.91
N VAL A 141 -15.68 -7.32 -6.34
CA VAL A 141 -15.29 -7.40 -7.76
C VAL A 141 -16.05 -8.48 -8.53
N PHE A 142 -16.38 -9.62 -7.90
CA PHE A 142 -17.16 -10.69 -8.55
C PHE A 142 -18.66 -10.38 -8.63
N GLN A 143 -19.16 -9.39 -7.89
CA GLN A 143 -20.57 -9.02 -7.86
C GLN A 143 -20.92 -7.84 -8.79
N LEU A 144 -19.90 -7.18 -9.35
CA LEU A 144 -20.06 -6.10 -10.32
C LEU A 144 -20.65 -6.64 -11.62
N LYS A 145 -21.52 -5.85 -12.25
CA LYS A 145 -22.07 -6.13 -13.57
C LYS A 145 -21.76 -4.99 -14.53
N GLY A 146 -21.36 -5.36 -15.74
CA GLY A 146 -20.94 -4.40 -16.77
C GLY A 146 -19.49 -3.97 -16.64
N ASP A 147 -19.04 -3.24 -17.65
CA ASP A 147 -17.63 -2.90 -17.88
C ASP A 147 -17.15 -1.70 -17.06
N TYR A 148 -18.07 -1.01 -16.36
CA TYR A 148 -17.80 0.22 -15.62
C TYR A 148 -18.36 0.20 -14.19
N VAL A 149 -17.66 0.89 -13.30
CA VAL A 149 -18.06 1.12 -11.91
C VAL A 149 -18.15 2.62 -11.64
N LEU A 150 -19.26 3.06 -11.05
CA LEU A 150 -19.42 4.41 -10.53
C LEU A 150 -19.44 4.37 -9.00
N PHE A 151 -18.34 4.76 -8.38
CA PHE A 151 -18.32 5.03 -6.95
C PHE A 151 -19.11 6.30 -6.64
N MET A 152 -20.07 6.19 -5.71
CA MET A 152 -20.93 7.28 -5.29
C MET A 152 -20.77 7.49 -3.78
N PRO A 153 -20.44 8.71 -3.31
CA PRO A 153 -20.37 9.02 -1.89
C PRO A 153 -21.77 9.09 -1.27
N ASP A 154 -21.85 9.07 0.05
CA ASP A 154 -23.12 9.29 0.75
C ASP A 154 -23.64 10.73 0.64
N SER A 155 -24.93 10.90 0.93
CA SER A 155 -25.71 12.12 0.66
C SER A 155 -25.55 12.60 -0.77
N ALA A 156 -25.60 11.69 -1.74
CA ALA A 156 -25.57 12.03 -3.16
C ALA A 156 -27.00 12.08 -3.72
N ARG A 157 -27.22 12.94 -4.72
CA ARG A 157 -28.49 13.07 -5.45
C ARG A 157 -28.26 13.18 -6.95
N ILE A 158 -29.00 12.39 -7.70
CA ILE A 158 -29.08 12.48 -9.16
C ILE A 158 -30.38 13.22 -9.49
N HIS A 159 -30.26 14.44 -10.02
CA HIS A 159 -31.39 15.25 -10.49
C HIS A 159 -31.53 15.24 -12.01
N THR A 160 -30.45 14.94 -12.75
CA THR A 160 -30.44 14.90 -14.21
C THR A 160 -29.56 13.74 -14.68
N LYS A 161 -29.83 13.23 -15.89
CA LYS A 161 -29.02 12.17 -16.51
C LYS A 161 -27.73 12.69 -17.15
N LYS A 162 -27.71 13.99 -17.49
CA LYS A 162 -26.63 14.66 -18.23
C LYS A 162 -25.25 14.50 -17.61
N THR A 163 -25.15 14.53 -16.28
CA THR A 163 -23.87 14.36 -15.57
C THR A 163 -23.25 12.99 -15.84
N LEU A 164 -24.01 11.91 -15.63
CA LEU A 164 -23.52 10.55 -15.84
C LEU A 164 -23.33 10.23 -17.33
N GLU A 165 -24.19 10.77 -18.20
CA GLU A 165 -24.02 10.69 -19.66
C GLU A 165 -22.70 11.37 -20.11
N LYS A 166 -22.34 12.54 -19.52
CA LYS A 166 -21.06 13.20 -19.79
C LYS A 166 -19.88 12.40 -19.25
N MET A 167 -19.95 11.89 -18.01
CA MET A 167 -18.89 11.05 -17.45
C MET A 167 -18.66 9.81 -18.32
N PHE A 168 -19.75 9.13 -18.73
CA PHE A 168 -19.69 7.94 -19.59
C PHE A 168 -19.06 8.24 -20.95
N LYS A 169 -19.45 9.33 -21.61
CA LYS A 169 -18.80 9.77 -22.86
C LYS A 169 -17.30 10.06 -22.65
N THR A 170 -16.95 10.74 -21.56
CA THR A 170 -15.55 11.14 -21.28
C THR A 170 -14.65 9.93 -21.03
N ILE A 171 -15.15 8.88 -20.36
CA ILE A 171 -14.36 7.66 -20.12
C ILE A 171 -14.30 6.74 -21.35
N ASP A 172 -15.32 6.74 -22.21
CA ASP A 172 -15.32 5.96 -23.46
C ASP A 172 -14.31 6.54 -24.49
N GLU A 173 -14.11 7.85 -24.46
CA GLU A 173 -13.04 8.56 -25.20
C GLU A 173 -11.64 8.36 -24.58
N GLY A 174 -11.55 8.08 -23.27
CA GLY A 174 -10.31 8.01 -22.50
C GLY A 174 -9.71 6.61 -22.38
N LYS A 175 -8.49 6.39 -22.88
CA LYS A 175 -7.79 5.12 -22.69
C LYS A 175 -7.18 5.02 -21.28
N ASN A 176 -7.77 4.15 -20.45
CA ASN A 176 -7.27 3.78 -19.12
C ASN A 176 -7.20 4.96 -18.12
N GLU A 177 -8.21 5.83 -18.14
CA GLU A 177 -8.35 6.96 -17.21
C GLU A 177 -9.54 6.76 -16.25
N ILE A 178 -9.49 7.42 -15.11
CA ILE A 178 -10.60 7.55 -14.16
C ILE A 178 -11.29 8.90 -14.39
N VAL A 179 -12.61 8.97 -14.26
CA VAL A 179 -13.39 10.21 -14.41
C VAL A 179 -14.10 10.55 -13.11
N ALA A 180 -13.70 11.65 -12.46
CA ALA A 180 -14.35 12.18 -11.27
C ALA A 180 -15.35 13.29 -11.64
N ALA A 181 -16.48 13.39 -10.95
CA ALA A 181 -17.45 14.48 -11.11
C ALA A 181 -17.82 15.12 -9.78
N THR A 182 -17.92 16.44 -9.76
CA THR A 182 -18.16 17.23 -8.55
C THR A 182 -19.62 17.23 -8.10
N PHE A 183 -19.84 17.69 -6.87
CA PHE A 183 -21.16 17.94 -6.29
C PHE A 183 -21.43 19.43 -6.13
N LYS A 184 -22.72 19.81 -6.10
CA LYS A 184 -23.18 21.12 -5.61
C LYS A 184 -22.91 21.20 -4.12
N ALA A 185 -21.71 21.65 -3.75
CA ALA A 185 -21.24 21.78 -2.38
C ALA A 185 -20.38 23.04 -2.21
N THR A 186 -20.28 23.54 -0.99
CA THR A 186 -19.65 24.83 -0.65
C THR A 186 -18.11 24.79 -0.61
N LYS A 187 -17.50 23.62 -0.56
CA LYS A 187 -16.04 23.44 -0.59
C LYS A 187 -15.61 22.92 -1.98
N PRO A 188 -14.58 23.51 -2.62
CA PRO A 188 -14.10 23.05 -3.91
C PRO A 188 -13.48 21.66 -3.83
N VAL A 189 -13.58 20.90 -4.92
CA VAL A 189 -12.84 19.65 -5.10
C VAL A 189 -11.43 20.00 -5.60
N GLY A 190 -10.41 19.55 -4.86
CA GLY A 190 -9.00 19.76 -5.18
C GLY A 190 -8.43 18.62 -6.02
N CYS A 191 -7.49 18.95 -6.91
CA CYS A 191 -6.68 17.98 -7.64
C CYS A 191 -5.26 17.98 -7.06
N LEU A 192 -4.71 16.81 -6.75
CA LEU A 192 -3.35 16.64 -6.24
C LEU A 192 -2.56 15.70 -7.15
N ASN A 193 -1.32 16.07 -7.46
CA ASN A 193 -0.34 15.14 -8.01
C ASN A 193 0.35 14.38 -6.87
N THR A 194 0.84 13.17 -7.16
CA THR A 194 1.52 12.35 -6.15
C THR A 194 2.83 11.75 -6.65
N HIS A 195 3.90 11.95 -5.89
CA HIS A 195 5.18 11.26 -6.11
C HIS A 195 5.29 10.11 -5.11
N ILE A 196 5.17 8.88 -5.60
CA ILE A 196 5.23 7.67 -4.77
C ILE A 196 6.56 6.97 -5.03
N ASN A 197 7.38 6.81 -3.99
CA ASN A 197 8.61 6.04 -4.03
C ASN A 197 8.50 4.83 -3.09
N PRO A 198 8.09 3.63 -3.59
CA PRO A 198 7.98 2.42 -2.79
C PRO A 198 9.31 1.92 -2.22
N LYS A 199 10.42 2.23 -2.91
CA LYS A 199 11.79 1.88 -2.47
C LYS A 199 12.17 2.63 -1.20
N GLU A 200 11.77 3.91 -1.11
CA GLU A 200 12.01 4.78 0.04
C GLU A 200 10.82 4.89 1.00
N TRP A 201 9.73 4.13 0.78
CA TRP A 201 8.53 4.12 1.62
C TRP A 201 7.85 5.51 1.71
N ILE A 202 7.98 6.34 0.68
CA ILE A 202 7.54 7.75 0.64
C ILE A 202 6.35 7.94 -0.30
N ILE A 203 5.42 8.80 0.10
CA ILE A 203 4.49 9.51 -0.80
C ILE A 203 4.56 11.01 -0.52
N GLN A 204 4.59 11.82 -1.56
CA GLN A 204 4.48 13.27 -1.51
C GLN A 204 3.28 13.73 -2.33
N PHE A 205 2.48 14.65 -1.78
CA PHE A 205 1.32 15.27 -2.41
C PHE A 205 1.65 16.72 -2.80
N GLU A 206 1.21 17.15 -3.98
CA GLU A 206 1.41 18.51 -4.51
C GLU A 206 0.10 19.03 -5.12
N GLU A 207 -0.24 20.29 -4.91
CA GLU A 207 -1.44 20.88 -5.52
C GLU A 207 -1.30 20.97 -7.05
N SER A 208 -2.37 20.64 -7.77
CA SER A 208 -2.46 20.75 -9.22
C SER A 208 -3.61 21.65 -9.63
N ASN A 209 -3.33 22.60 -10.52
CA ASN A 209 -4.32 23.45 -11.19
C ASN A 209 -4.93 22.78 -12.44
N ASP A 210 -4.41 21.62 -12.86
CA ASP A 210 -5.00 20.81 -13.94
C ASP A 210 -6.22 20.04 -13.41
N ASP A 211 -7.22 19.85 -14.28
CA ASP A 211 -8.31 18.91 -14.04
C ASP A 211 -7.88 17.45 -14.21
N LYS A 212 -6.67 17.18 -14.71
CA LYS A 212 -6.04 15.86 -14.70
C LYS A 212 -4.99 15.74 -13.58
N CYS A 213 -5.19 14.81 -12.66
CA CYS A 213 -4.29 14.60 -11.52
C CYS A 213 -4.27 13.13 -11.02
N ASP A 214 -3.47 12.83 -10.00
CA ASP A 214 -3.38 11.48 -9.41
C ASP A 214 -4.48 11.22 -8.37
N PHE A 215 -4.78 12.24 -7.57
CA PHE A 215 -5.60 12.12 -6.37
C PHE A 215 -6.61 13.26 -6.29
N VAL A 216 -7.88 12.94 -6.03
CA VAL A 216 -8.97 13.92 -5.98
C VAL A 216 -9.46 14.09 -4.54
N LYS A 217 -9.33 15.31 -4.00
CA LYS A 217 -9.65 15.64 -2.60
C LYS A 217 -11.00 16.33 -2.47
N GLY A 218 -11.84 15.86 -1.54
CA GLY A 218 -13.18 16.42 -1.28
C GLY A 218 -14.31 15.57 -1.89
N LYS A 219 -15.57 16.03 -1.80
CA LYS A 219 -16.74 15.22 -2.19
C LYS A 219 -16.94 15.18 -3.72
N HIS A 220 -16.77 14.01 -4.31
CA HIS A 220 -16.92 13.74 -5.74
C HIS A 220 -17.40 12.30 -5.97
N ALA A 221 -17.90 11.99 -7.17
CA ALA A 221 -18.25 10.65 -7.62
C ALA A 221 -17.24 10.18 -8.68
N THR A 222 -16.91 8.89 -8.75
CA THR A 222 -15.76 8.39 -9.51
C THR A 222 -16.18 7.24 -10.44
N LEU A 223 -16.12 7.47 -11.75
CA LEU A 223 -16.38 6.48 -12.79
C LEU A 223 -15.05 5.90 -13.30
N LEU A 224 -14.98 4.58 -13.42
CA LEU A 224 -13.81 3.86 -13.94
C LEU A 224 -14.23 2.57 -14.64
N ARG A 225 -13.31 1.95 -15.40
CA ARG A 225 -13.50 0.60 -15.95
C ARG A 225 -13.30 -0.46 -14.85
N THR A 226 -14.08 -1.54 -14.90
CA THR A 226 -14.10 -2.62 -13.90
C THR A 226 -12.78 -3.40 -13.81
N ASP A 227 -11.99 -3.41 -14.89
CA ASP A 227 -10.68 -4.09 -14.92
C ASP A 227 -9.60 -3.36 -14.10
N ILE A 228 -9.64 -2.03 -14.00
CA ILE A 228 -8.74 -1.23 -13.15
C ILE A 228 -8.76 -1.75 -11.69
N LEU A 229 -9.94 -2.08 -11.15
CA LEU A 229 -10.09 -2.59 -9.78
C LEU A 229 -9.29 -3.87 -9.53
N LYS A 230 -9.08 -4.70 -10.57
CA LYS A 230 -8.32 -5.96 -10.49
C LYS A 230 -6.80 -5.75 -10.47
N THR A 231 -6.33 -4.54 -10.76
CA THR A 231 -4.91 -4.16 -10.75
C THR A 231 -4.44 -3.62 -9.39
N LEU A 232 -5.39 -3.23 -8.52
CA LEU A 232 -5.15 -2.65 -7.20
C LEU A 232 -5.06 -3.77 -6.14
N THR A 233 -4.38 -3.51 -5.02
CA THR A 233 -4.19 -4.53 -3.97
C THR A 233 -5.41 -4.69 -3.06
N ASP A 234 -6.13 -3.60 -2.79
CA ASP A 234 -7.44 -3.59 -2.13
C ASP A 234 -8.25 -2.38 -2.63
N PRO A 235 -9.03 -2.53 -3.71
CA PRO A 235 -9.82 -1.44 -4.29
C PRO A 235 -10.94 -0.89 -3.38
N PHE A 236 -11.23 -1.50 -2.21
CA PHE A 236 -12.30 -1.06 -1.30
C PHE A 236 -11.79 -0.76 0.12
N MET A 237 -10.48 -0.60 0.28
CA MET A 237 -9.81 -0.17 1.52
C MET A 237 -10.41 1.15 2.04
N LEU A 238 -10.40 1.35 3.36
CA LEU A 238 -10.74 2.63 3.99
C LEU A 238 -9.47 3.39 4.41
N PRO A 239 -9.46 4.74 4.37
CA PRO A 239 -10.58 5.61 4.00
C PRO A 239 -10.80 5.64 2.49
N PHE A 240 -12.05 5.86 2.08
CA PHE A 240 -12.45 5.77 0.67
C PHE A 240 -13.11 7.09 0.23
N PRO A 241 -12.70 7.70 -0.90
CA PRO A 241 -11.89 7.13 -2.00
C PRO A 241 -10.36 7.30 -1.88
N ASP A 242 -9.85 7.93 -0.83
CA ASP A 242 -8.42 8.27 -0.67
C ASP A 242 -7.47 7.07 -0.87
N SER A 243 -7.78 5.92 -0.26
CA SER A 243 -6.98 4.68 -0.40
C SER A 243 -6.96 4.13 -1.82
N PHE A 244 -8.04 4.34 -2.58
CA PHE A 244 -8.18 3.90 -3.96
C PHE A 244 -7.31 4.78 -4.86
N TYR A 245 -7.28 6.11 -4.64
CA TYR A 245 -6.41 7.01 -5.41
C TYR A 245 -4.93 6.76 -5.15
N VAL A 246 -4.51 6.54 -3.90
CA VAL A 246 -3.11 6.20 -3.59
C VAL A 246 -2.66 4.94 -4.35
N GLN A 247 -3.53 3.93 -4.45
CA GLN A 247 -3.25 2.71 -5.20
C GLN A 247 -3.28 2.92 -6.73
N ALA A 248 -4.24 3.70 -7.24
CA ALA A 248 -4.35 4.01 -8.66
C ALA A 248 -3.15 4.84 -9.17
N ALA A 249 -2.72 5.82 -8.38
CA ALA A 249 -1.52 6.61 -8.63
C ALA A 249 -0.25 5.76 -8.62
N ALA A 250 -0.14 4.79 -7.71
CA ALA A 250 0.96 3.81 -7.70
C ALA A 250 0.97 2.87 -8.93
N LYS A 251 -0.09 2.89 -9.75
CA LYS A 251 -0.17 2.23 -11.07
C LYS A 251 -0.09 3.21 -12.24
N GLY A 252 0.17 4.50 -11.99
CA GLY A 252 0.22 5.55 -13.02
C GLY A 252 -1.14 5.92 -13.61
N ILE A 253 -2.26 5.53 -12.97
CA ILE A 253 -3.61 5.77 -13.48
C ILE A 253 -4.06 7.18 -13.05
N LYS A 254 -4.23 8.07 -14.03
CA LYS A 254 -4.66 9.46 -13.81
C LYS A 254 -6.19 9.56 -13.74
N THR A 255 -6.65 10.56 -13.00
CA THR A 255 -8.05 10.96 -12.87
C THR A 255 -8.31 12.30 -13.54
N ARG A 256 -9.35 12.37 -14.38
CA ARG A 256 -9.87 13.63 -14.95
C ARG A 256 -11.11 14.08 -14.17
N VAL A 257 -11.09 15.31 -13.67
CA VAL A 257 -12.18 15.94 -12.92
C VAL A 257 -13.11 16.70 -13.86
N ILE A 258 -14.42 16.51 -13.69
CA ILE A 258 -15.49 17.20 -14.40
C ILE A 258 -16.20 18.12 -13.40
N ARG A 259 -16.08 19.44 -13.61
CA ARG A 259 -16.63 20.47 -12.71
C ARG A 259 -18.00 21.00 -13.13
N ASP A 260 -18.34 20.90 -14.41
CA ASP A 260 -19.66 21.26 -14.92
C ASP A 260 -20.70 20.17 -14.70
N LEU A 261 -21.99 20.55 -14.77
CA LEU A 261 -23.13 19.67 -14.48
C LEU A 261 -23.01 18.90 -13.13
N PRO A 262 -22.63 19.55 -12.02
CA PRO A 262 -22.38 18.86 -10.75
C PRO A 262 -23.61 18.10 -10.23
N PHE A 263 -23.37 16.95 -9.59
CA PHE A 263 -24.40 16.17 -8.91
C PHE A 263 -25.04 16.97 -7.76
N GLY A 264 -26.25 16.60 -7.35
CA GLY A 264 -26.91 17.21 -6.21
C GLY A 264 -26.39 16.67 -4.88
N SER A 265 -26.37 17.52 -3.85
CA SER A 265 -26.10 17.11 -2.47
C SER A 265 -27.39 16.77 -1.74
N GLY A 266 -27.34 15.71 -0.92
CA GLY A 266 -28.39 15.29 0.00
C GLY A 266 -28.27 15.97 1.37
N LYS A 267 -28.58 15.22 2.43
CA LYS A 267 -28.47 15.72 3.81
C LYS A 267 -27.01 16.06 4.16
N GLU A 268 -26.76 17.18 4.83
CA GLU A 268 -25.45 17.42 5.46
C GLU A 268 -25.27 16.46 6.65
N LEU A 269 -24.14 15.76 6.69
CA LEU A 269 -23.82 14.74 7.70
C LEU A 269 -22.80 15.30 8.71
N TYR A 270 -22.81 14.77 9.92
CA TYR A 270 -21.84 15.09 10.97
C TYR A 270 -21.87 16.56 11.42
N SER A 271 -23.04 17.21 11.32
CA SER A 271 -23.26 18.59 11.75
C SER A 271 -23.29 18.77 13.28
N ASN A 272 -23.59 17.70 14.03
CA ASN A 272 -23.43 17.67 15.49
C ASN A 272 -21.94 17.44 15.86
N PRO A 273 -21.33 18.27 16.72
CA PRO A 273 -19.94 18.10 17.18
C PRO A 273 -19.56 16.68 17.64
N HIS A 274 -20.46 15.95 18.29
CA HIS A 274 -20.18 14.57 18.73
C HIS A 274 -20.01 13.60 17.54
N ASN A 275 -20.88 13.72 16.53
CA ASN A 275 -20.80 12.92 15.32
C ASN A 275 -19.61 13.35 14.43
N GLN A 276 -19.30 14.65 14.41
CA GLN A 276 -18.10 15.19 13.76
C GLN A 276 -16.82 14.60 14.36
N TRP A 277 -16.70 14.58 15.69
CA TRP A 277 -15.57 13.98 16.40
C TRP A 277 -15.43 12.48 16.09
N LYS A 278 -16.54 11.73 16.11
CA LYS A 278 -16.55 10.29 15.74
C LYS A 278 -16.06 10.06 14.31
N ALA A 279 -16.53 10.85 13.34
CA ALA A 279 -16.10 10.76 11.96
C ALA A 279 -14.59 11.06 11.82
N GLN A 280 -14.11 12.15 12.44
CA GLN A 280 -12.71 12.55 12.41
C GLN A 280 -11.78 11.50 13.04
N GLN A 281 -12.17 10.88 14.16
CA GLN A 281 -11.39 9.84 14.81
C GLN A 281 -11.30 8.58 13.95
N LEU A 282 -12.42 8.12 13.38
CA LEU A 282 -12.43 6.98 12.44
C LEU A 282 -11.58 7.27 11.20
N GLU A 283 -11.68 8.47 10.64
CA GLU A 283 -10.91 8.88 9.46
C GLU A 283 -9.39 8.88 9.73
N LYS A 284 -8.99 9.38 10.91
CA LYS A 284 -7.60 9.34 11.38
C LYS A 284 -7.08 7.92 11.54
N ASP A 285 -7.86 7.03 12.19
CA ASP A 285 -7.46 5.65 12.44
C ASP A 285 -7.38 4.84 11.13
N ARG A 286 -8.33 5.06 10.21
CA ARG A 286 -8.32 4.48 8.85
C ARG A 286 -7.14 4.98 8.05
N THR A 287 -6.86 6.30 8.04
CA THR A 287 -5.69 6.88 7.37
C THR A 287 -4.39 6.27 7.87
N HIS A 288 -4.26 6.06 9.19
CA HIS A 288 -3.11 5.38 9.77
C HIS A 288 -2.98 3.93 9.29
N ASN A 289 -4.08 3.18 9.30
CA ASN A 289 -4.10 1.80 8.83
C ASN A 289 -3.81 1.68 7.33
N MET A 290 -4.33 2.61 6.51
CA MET A 290 -4.10 2.68 5.06
C MET A 290 -2.61 2.83 4.74
N PHE A 291 -1.96 3.92 5.18
CA PHE A 291 -0.55 4.15 4.87
C PHE A 291 0.35 3.03 5.41
N ARG A 292 0.06 2.52 6.62
CA ARG A 292 0.78 1.39 7.21
C ARG A 292 0.64 0.10 6.38
N SER A 293 -0.56 -0.20 5.89
CA SER A 293 -0.85 -1.42 5.10
C SER A 293 -0.28 -1.33 3.69
N LEU A 294 -0.29 -0.13 3.09
CA LEU A 294 0.35 0.14 1.79
C LEU A 294 1.87 0.31 1.87
N GLY A 295 2.47 0.17 3.06
CA GLY A 295 3.92 0.29 3.25
C GLY A 295 4.48 1.71 3.15
N LEU A 296 3.64 2.75 3.21
CA LEU A 296 4.07 4.14 3.16
C LEU A 296 4.36 4.62 4.59
N LYS A 297 5.62 5.01 4.86
CA LYS A 297 6.13 5.30 6.21
C LYS A 297 6.40 6.79 6.45
N LYS A 298 6.61 7.56 5.39
CA LYS A 298 6.71 9.04 5.41
C LYS A 298 5.75 9.60 4.36
N VAL A 299 4.84 10.45 4.80
CA VAL A 299 3.87 11.15 3.95
C VAL A 299 4.20 12.63 4.00
N VAL A 300 4.42 13.26 2.85
CA VAL A 300 4.58 14.71 2.73
C VAL A 300 3.28 15.26 2.14
N ARG A 301 2.57 16.09 2.91
CA ARG A 301 1.33 16.73 2.48
C ARG A 301 1.62 17.94 1.58
N GLU A 302 0.57 18.39 0.88
CA GLU A 302 0.60 19.52 -0.04
C GLU A 302 1.03 20.85 0.59
N ASN A 303 0.90 20.98 1.92
CA ASN A 303 1.37 22.12 2.71
C ASN A 303 2.79 21.92 3.31
N GLY A 304 3.52 20.88 2.90
CA GLY A 304 4.84 20.51 3.42
C GLY A 304 4.83 19.77 4.77
N LEU A 305 3.66 19.52 5.38
CA LEU A 305 3.58 18.75 6.63
C LEU A 305 4.07 17.31 6.42
N VAL A 306 5.03 16.88 7.25
CA VAL A 306 5.58 15.52 7.23
C VAL A 306 4.91 14.67 8.31
N GLU A 307 4.17 13.64 7.89
CA GLU A 307 3.52 12.66 8.75
C GLU A 307 4.26 11.31 8.72
N TRP A 308 4.35 10.66 9.87
CA TRP A 308 5.14 9.43 10.05
C TRP A 308 4.27 8.24 10.43
N TYR A 309 4.37 7.17 9.64
CA TYR A 309 3.61 5.91 9.78
C TYR A 309 4.55 4.69 10.00
N GLY A 310 5.82 4.96 10.29
CA GLY A 310 6.85 3.97 10.60
C GLY A 310 7.11 3.79 12.10
N CYS A 311 8.32 3.32 12.45
CA CYS A 311 8.73 3.15 13.85
C CYS A 311 9.00 4.50 14.55
N ARG A 312 8.89 4.49 15.87
CA ARG A 312 9.18 5.61 16.79
C ARG A 312 10.11 5.16 17.92
N ARG A 313 10.45 6.07 18.84
CA ARG A 313 11.29 5.76 20.03
C ARG A 313 10.61 4.74 20.97
N ASP A 314 9.29 4.72 21.01
CA ASP A 314 8.43 3.85 21.83
C ASP A 314 8.04 2.52 21.14
N THR A 315 8.49 2.27 19.90
CA THR A 315 8.18 1.03 19.16
C THR A 315 9.45 0.30 18.74
N PRO A 316 9.39 -1.00 18.44
CA PRO A 316 10.48 -1.68 17.73
C PRO A 316 10.82 -0.98 16.41
N ARG A 317 12.06 -1.19 15.92
CA ARG A 317 12.49 -0.73 14.59
C ARG A 317 11.74 -1.49 13.48
N CYS A 318 11.72 -0.95 12.26
CA CYS A 318 10.89 -1.50 11.18
C CYS A 318 11.34 -2.85 10.58
N PHE A 319 12.51 -3.36 10.95
CA PHE A 319 13.08 -4.63 10.47
C PHE A 319 13.62 -5.45 11.65
N GLY A 320 13.62 -6.77 11.52
CA GLY A 320 14.06 -7.69 12.57
C GLY A 320 15.56 -7.66 12.84
N THR A 321 16.08 -8.74 13.44
CA THR A 321 17.52 -8.99 13.54
C THR A 321 18.12 -9.06 12.13
N VAL A 322 19.26 -8.43 11.90
CA VAL A 322 20.00 -8.53 10.64
C VAL A 322 20.73 -9.87 10.62
N VAL A 323 20.72 -10.56 9.49
CA VAL A 323 21.37 -11.87 9.30
C VAL A 323 22.29 -11.76 8.09
N ASP A 324 23.52 -12.24 8.23
CA ASP A 324 24.61 -12.09 7.26
C ASP A 324 24.66 -10.66 6.69
N ASP A 325 24.74 -9.66 7.58
CA ASP A 325 24.95 -8.24 7.27
C ASP A 325 23.94 -7.64 6.25
N THR A 326 22.78 -8.29 6.03
CA THR A 326 21.81 -7.94 4.97
C THR A 326 20.38 -7.81 5.52
N PRO A 327 19.89 -6.59 5.80
CA PRO A 327 18.54 -6.36 6.35
C PRO A 327 17.39 -6.84 5.45
N GLN A 328 16.26 -7.17 6.10
CA GLN A 328 15.04 -7.65 5.42
C GLN A 328 14.62 -6.81 4.19
N TYR A 329 14.69 -5.48 4.30
CA TYR A 329 14.17 -4.58 3.27
C TYR A 329 14.96 -4.64 1.95
N LEU A 330 16.23 -5.05 1.96
CA LEU A 330 17.01 -5.23 0.72
C LEU A 330 16.47 -6.41 -0.11
N TRP A 331 16.04 -7.48 0.58
CA TRP A 331 15.34 -8.61 -0.04
C TRP A 331 13.92 -8.25 -0.52
N GLU A 332 13.34 -7.15 -0.03
CA GLU A 332 12.10 -6.58 -0.57
C GLU A 332 12.33 -5.63 -1.77
N GLY A 333 13.59 -5.45 -2.20
CA GLY A 333 13.98 -4.48 -3.24
C GLY A 333 13.87 -3.02 -2.80
N LYS A 334 13.82 -2.76 -1.49
CA LYS A 334 13.64 -1.44 -0.87
C LYS A 334 14.91 -0.98 -0.17
N TRP A 335 14.90 0.27 0.27
CA TRP A 335 15.93 0.90 1.07
C TRP A 335 15.50 1.01 2.54
N THR A 336 16.33 1.63 3.37
CA THR A 336 16.08 1.74 4.80
C THR A 336 14.81 2.57 5.04
N PRO A 337 13.87 2.10 5.87
CA PRO A 337 12.70 2.88 6.26
C PRO A 337 13.08 4.29 6.72
N PRO A 338 12.44 5.37 6.20
CA PRO A 338 12.89 6.74 6.45
C PRO A 338 12.76 7.14 7.94
N CYS A 339 11.83 6.50 8.66
CA CYS A 339 11.70 6.60 10.11
C CYS A 339 12.87 5.95 10.88
N CYS A 340 13.49 4.90 10.31
CA CYS A 340 14.69 4.30 10.85
C CYS A 340 15.90 5.19 10.62
N LEU A 341 16.08 5.71 9.40
CA LEU A 341 17.13 6.72 9.12
C LEU A 341 16.97 7.96 10.02
N ALA A 342 15.74 8.44 10.27
CA ALA A 342 15.49 9.54 11.22
C ALA A 342 15.89 9.19 12.66
N GLY A 343 15.64 7.95 13.10
CA GLY A 343 16.11 7.43 14.39
C GLY A 343 17.63 7.35 14.48
N LEU A 344 18.28 6.79 13.46
CA LEU A 344 19.75 6.69 13.37
C LEU A 344 20.43 8.05 13.40
N ARG A 345 19.98 9.02 12.58
CA ARG A 345 20.47 10.41 12.62
C ARG A 345 20.37 11.02 14.02
N ARG A 346 19.27 10.76 14.74
CA ARG A 346 19.08 11.26 16.11
C ARG A 346 20.03 10.58 17.11
N THR A 347 20.28 9.28 16.99
CA THR A 347 21.25 8.56 17.82
C THR A 347 22.68 9.00 17.52
N ALA A 348 23.07 9.10 16.24
CA ALA A 348 24.39 9.57 15.82
C ALA A 348 24.71 10.97 16.37
N ARG A 349 23.82 11.95 16.14
CA ARG A 349 23.98 13.32 16.67
C ARG A 349 24.16 13.36 18.19
N HIS A 350 23.45 12.49 18.93
CA HIS A 350 23.56 12.37 20.38
C HIS A 350 24.89 11.75 20.81
N VAL A 351 25.33 10.67 20.16
CA VAL A 351 26.64 10.05 20.42
C VAL A 351 27.76 11.04 20.16
N PHE A 352 27.77 11.74 19.02
CA PHE A 352 28.78 12.77 18.73
C PHE A 352 28.81 13.84 19.83
N GLN A 353 27.65 14.34 20.25
CA GLN A 353 27.54 15.31 21.35
C GLN A 353 28.14 14.77 22.66
N GLN A 354 27.87 13.51 23.04
CA GLN A 354 28.42 12.93 24.27
C GLN A 354 29.95 12.73 24.20
N LEU A 355 30.50 12.36 23.04
CA LEU A 355 31.94 12.19 22.84
C LEU A 355 32.67 13.54 22.81
N GLU A 356 32.08 14.55 22.16
CA GLU A 356 32.59 15.93 22.14
C GLU A 356 32.60 16.55 23.55
N GLN A 357 31.50 16.44 24.30
CA GLN A 357 31.39 16.93 25.67
C GLN A 357 32.37 16.25 26.64
N SER A 358 32.74 15.00 26.39
CA SER A 358 33.74 14.26 27.18
C SER A 358 35.16 14.34 26.62
N GLN A 359 35.39 15.11 25.56
CA GLN A 359 36.69 15.22 24.88
C GLN A 359 37.28 13.84 24.48
N THR A 360 36.42 12.88 24.13
CA THR A 360 36.83 11.59 23.55
C THR A 360 37.04 11.76 22.06
N ARG A 361 38.27 11.50 21.58
CA ARG A 361 38.60 11.54 20.15
C ARG A 361 37.87 10.43 19.41
N TYR A 362 37.10 10.81 18.40
CA TYR A 362 36.34 9.91 17.52
C TYR A 362 36.56 10.26 16.04
N TRP A 363 36.15 9.37 15.14
CA TRP A 363 36.05 9.61 13.70
C TRP A 363 34.90 8.79 13.11
N LEU A 364 34.28 9.27 12.02
CA LEU A 364 33.39 8.42 11.22
C LEU A 364 34.18 7.26 10.61
N GLU A 365 33.56 6.08 10.62
CA GLU A 365 34.15 4.83 10.16
C GLU A 365 33.23 4.15 9.14
N GLY A 366 33.74 3.16 8.40
CA GLY A 366 32.91 2.24 7.60
C GLY A 366 31.89 2.91 6.67
N GLY A 367 30.64 2.42 6.70
CA GLY A 367 29.55 2.91 5.85
C GLY A 367 29.15 4.36 6.14
N SER A 368 29.33 4.82 7.39
CA SER A 368 29.05 6.21 7.79
C SER A 368 29.97 7.22 7.10
N LEU A 369 31.28 6.93 7.06
CA LEU A 369 32.24 7.81 6.39
C LEU A 369 32.01 7.83 4.87
N LEU A 370 31.65 6.68 4.28
CA LEU A 370 31.28 6.56 2.87
C LEU A 370 29.99 7.34 2.54
N GLY A 371 28.98 7.32 3.42
CA GLY A 371 27.77 8.13 3.30
C GLY A 371 28.03 9.63 3.44
N ALA A 372 28.91 10.02 4.37
CA ALA A 372 29.32 11.40 4.58
C ALA A 372 29.97 12.00 3.31
N ILE A 373 30.96 11.35 2.71
CA ILE A 373 31.63 11.88 1.50
C ILE A 373 30.72 11.88 0.27
N ARG A 374 29.76 10.94 0.17
CA ARG A 374 28.85 10.86 -0.98
C ARG A 374 27.67 11.83 -0.92
N SER A 375 27.13 12.09 0.27
CA SER A 375 25.85 12.82 0.42
C SER A 375 25.67 13.58 1.74
N GLY A 376 26.69 13.64 2.60
CA GLY A 376 26.60 14.29 3.91
C GLY A 376 25.63 13.62 4.90
N ASP A 377 25.29 12.35 4.68
CA ASP A 377 24.23 11.63 5.41
C ASP A 377 24.44 10.11 5.33
N ILE A 378 23.68 9.35 6.11
CA ILE A 378 23.70 7.88 6.12
C ILE A 378 23.33 7.36 4.72
N LEU A 379 24.02 6.33 4.22
CA LEU A 379 23.67 5.68 2.95
C LEU A 379 22.19 5.23 3.00
N PRO A 380 21.35 5.49 1.97
CA PRO A 380 19.92 5.24 2.05
C PRO A 380 19.50 3.79 2.35
N TRP A 381 20.42 2.84 2.16
CA TRP A 381 20.25 1.40 2.38
C TRP A 381 20.97 0.86 3.63
N ASP A 382 21.58 1.72 4.45
CA ASP A 382 22.29 1.34 5.68
C ASP A 382 21.36 1.23 6.89
N TYR A 383 21.75 0.43 7.89
CA TYR A 383 20.89 0.11 9.05
C TYR A 383 21.39 0.57 10.42
N ASP A 384 22.62 1.04 10.50
CA ASP A 384 23.34 1.52 11.69
C ASP A 384 24.22 2.75 11.33
N VAL A 385 25.16 3.09 12.21
CA VAL A 385 26.17 4.15 12.03
C VAL A 385 27.44 3.71 12.75
N ASP A 386 28.55 3.57 12.03
CA ASP A 386 29.86 3.24 12.58
C ASP A 386 30.69 4.48 12.95
N ILE A 387 31.35 4.45 14.11
CA ILE A 387 32.46 5.34 14.46
C ILE A 387 33.64 4.62 15.11
N GLY A 388 34.84 5.11 14.86
CA GLY A 388 36.04 4.72 15.61
C GLY A 388 36.32 5.69 16.77
N ILE A 389 36.93 5.20 17.84
CA ILE A 389 37.45 6.00 18.96
C ILE A 389 38.85 5.53 19.37
N TYR A 390 39.63 6.41 20.01
CA TYR A 390 40.84 5.99 20.73
C TYR A 390 40.45 5.21 22.01
N LYS A 391 40.94 3.98 22.15
CA LYS A 391 40.63 3.07 23.28
C LYS A 391 41.07 3.62 24.64
N GLU A 392 42.11 4.45 24.67
CA GLU A 392 42.56 5.19 25.85
C GLU A 392 41.57 6.27 26.32
N ASP A 393 40.74 6.82 25.43
CA ASP A 393 39.77 7.88 25.76
C ASP A 393 38.43 7.34 26.31
N ILE A 394 38.25 6.02 26.40
CA ILE A 394 37.01 5.41 26.92
C ILE A 394 36.71 5.87 28.36
N SER A 395 37.74 6.11 29.18
CA SER A 395 37.58 6.56 30.57
C SER A 395 37.05 8.00 30.68
N ARG A 396 37.15 8.82 29.62
CA ARG A 396 36.66 10.20 29.62
C ARG A 396 35.14 10.27 29.51
N CYS A 397 34.54 9.37 28.72
CA CYS A 397 33.09 9.30 28.56
C CYS A 397 32.46 8.39 29.64
N ILE A 398 31.72 9.00 30.58
CA ILE A 398 31.06 8.27 31.68
C ILE A 398 30.10 7.17 31.19
N TRP A 399 29.45 7.37 30.04
CA TRP A 399 28.52 6.39 29.47
C TRP A 399 29.25 5.16 28.93
N LEU A 400 30.36 5.34 28.19
CA LEU A 400 31.20 4.22 27.76
C LEU A 400 31.80 3.48 28.96
N LEU A 401 32.24 4.20 30.00
CA LEU A 401 32.78 3.61 31.22
C LEU A 401 31.75 2.73 31.95
N ARG A 402 30.49 3.20 32.06
CA ARG A 402 29.38 2.43 32.65
C ARG A 402 28.98 1.24 31.77
N ALA A 403 28.91 1.44 30.45
CA ALA A 403 28.55 0.40 29.47
C ALA A 403 29.50 -0.81 29.46
N LYS A 404 30.77 -0.66 29.91
CA LYS A 404 31.72 -1.77 30.05
C LYS A 404 31.23 -2.91 30.93
N THR A 405 30.44 -2.61 31.96
CA THR A 405 30.04 -3.60 32.98
C THR A 405 28.57 -4.00 32.87
N LYS A 406 27.69 -3.10 32.40
CA LYS A 406 26.28 -3.39 32.15
C LYS A 406 25.64 -2.41 31.16
N PRO A 407 24.62 -2.82 30.40
CA PRO A 407 23.75 -1.91 29.67
C PRO A 407 23.23 -0.79 30.57
N THR A 408 23.37 0.45 30.12
CA THR A 408 23.06 1.65 30.90
C THR A 408 22.25 2.63 30.07
N ALA A 409 21.09 3.04 30.59
CA ALA A 409 20.33 4.15 30.01
C ALA A 409 20.95 5.49 30.42
N ASP A 410 21.04 6.43 29.49
CA ASP A 410 21.32 7.84 29.81
C ASP A 410 20.06 8.64 30.12
N GLU A 411 20.24 9.90 30.50
CA GLU A 411 19.17 10.83 30.90
C GLU A 411 18.14 11.09 29.79
N GLN A 412 18.52 10.92 28.52
CA GLN A 412 17.60 11.01 27.39
C GLN A 412 16.97 9.66 27.03
N GLY A 413 17.41 8.56 27.64
CA GLY A 413 16.92 7.20 27.44
C GLY A 413 17.52 6.47 26.23
N PHE A 414 18.70 6.87 25.75
CA PHE A 414 19.49 6.02 24.86
C PHE A 414 20.20 4.95 25.69
N ILE A 415 20.38 3.74 25.14
CA ILE A 415 20.96 2.62 25.86
C ILE A 415 22.38 2.38 25.37
N TRP A 416 23.35 2.54 26.27
CA TRP A 416 24.77 2.29 26.03
C TRP A 416 25.11 0.90 26.58
N GLU A 417 25.58 0.00 25.72
CA GLU A 417 26.00 -1.35 26.10
C GLU A 417 27.31 -1.74 25.42
N LYS A 418 28.11 -2.60 26.06
CA LYS A 418 29.22 -3.28 25.38
C LYS A 418 28.67 -4.50 24.65
N ALA A 419 29.01 -4.66 23.37
CA ALA A 419 28.56 -5.80 22.59
C ALA A 419 29.16 -7.11 23.12
N MET A 420 28.40 -8.21 23.01
CA MET A 420 28.90 -9.54 23.39
C MET A 420 29.70 -10.20 22.25
N GLU A 421 29.39 -9.85 21.00
CA GLU A 421 30.06 -10.38 19.80
C GLU A 421 31.48 -9.80 19.53
N GLY A 422 31.91 -8.75 20.22
CA GLY A 422 33.24 -8.16 20.02
C GLY A 422 33.62 -7.06 21.04
N ASP A 423 34.86 -6.56 20.98
CA ASP A 423 35.39 -5.55 21.91
C ASP A 423 34.96 -4.10 21.56
N PHE A 424 33.66 -3.90 21.29
CA PHE A 424 33.08 -2.61 20.88
C PHE A 424 31.83 -2.24 21.69
N PHE A 425 31.37 -0.99 21.57
CA PHE A 425 30.16 -0.50 22.24
C PHE A 425 29.06 -0.21 21.23
N ARG A 426 27.82 -0.34 21.67
CA ARG A 426 26.60 -0.09 20.89
C ARG A 426 25.71 0.88 21.65
N VAL A 427 25.20 1.90 20.96
CA VAL A 427 24.30 2.90 21.52
C VAL A 427 22.95 2.83 20.81
N HIS A 428 21.92 2.33 21.48
CA HIS A 428 20.60 2.16 20.91
C HIS A 428 19.72 3.41 21.05
N PHE A 429 18.84 3.61 20.05
CA PHE A 429 17.85 4.68 20.03
C PHE A 429 16.90 4.64 21.23
N SER A 430 16.49 3.45 21.70
CA SER A 430 15.88 3.27 23.02
C SER A 430 15.94 1.81 23.47
N GLN A 431 15.44 1.51 24.67
CA GLN A 431 15.27 0.14 25.17
C GLN A 431 14.46 -0.76 24.22
N ILE A 432 13.45 -0.18 23.55
CA ILE A 432 12.53 -0.87 22.64
C ILE A 432 13.04 -0.77 21.18
N ASN A 433 13.56 0.39 20.79
CA ASN A 433 14.00 0.64 19.42
C ASN A 433 15.53 0.45 19.30
N ARG A 434 15.92 -0.73 18.80
CA ARG A 434 17.32 -1.16 18.70
C ARG A 434 18.05 -0.71 17.42
N LEU A 435 17.61 0.36 16.76
CA LEU A 435 18.48 1.14 15.85
C LEU A 435 19.66 1.68 16.65
N HIS A 436 20.87 1.72 16.08
CA HIS A 436 22.07 1.99 16.87
C HIS A 436 23.19 2.71 16.13
N VAL A 437 24.14 3.20 16.93
CA VAL A 437 25.49 3.60 16.54
C VAL A 437 26.45 2.59 17.17
N ASP A 438 27.38 2.04 16.39
CA ASP A 438 28.46 1.18 16.87
C ASP A 438 29.77 1.96 16.99
N ILE A 439 30.50 1.70 18.07
CA ILE A 439 31.66 2.49 18.52
C ILE A 439 32.85 1.55 18.73
N PHE A 440 33.79 1.59 17.80
CA PHE A 440 34.95 0.70 17.71
C PHE A 440 36.19 1.31 18.38
N PRO A 441 36.70 0.74 19.49
CA PRO A 441 37.89 1.27 20.15
C PRO A 441 39.18 0.71 19.54
N PHE A 442 39.95 1.59 18.91
CA PHE A 442 41.27 1.27 18.35
C PHE A 442 42.41 1.79 19.25
N TYR A 443 43.58 1.17 19.14
CA TYR A 443 44.82 1.61 19.78
C TYR A 443 45.97 1.55 18.77
N SER A 444 46.96 2.44 18.93
CA SER A 444 48.15 2.43 18.07
C SER A 444 49.12 1.34 18.50
N ARG A 445 49.60 0.56 17.53
CA ARG A 445 50.69 -0.39 17.66
C ARG A 445 51.71 -0.05 16.59
N ASN A 446 52.80 0.63 16.99
CA ASN A 446 53.89 1.08 16.11
C ASN A 446 53.42 1.94 14.91
N GLY A 447 52.45 2.83 15.12
CA GLY A 447 51.91 3.70 14.07
C GLY A 447 50.82 3.08 13.20
N THR A 448 50.35 1.87 13.54
CA THR A 448 49.18 1.23 12.94
C THR A 448 48.05 1.16 13.96
N MET A 449 46.85 1.65 13.60
CA MET A 449 45.64 1.51 14.41
C MET A 449 45.09 0.09 14.29
N THR A 450 44.89 -0.54 15.43
CA THR A 450 44.42 -1.93 15.56
C THR A 450 43.41 -2.08 16.70
N LYS A 451 42.67 -3.18 16.73
CA LYS A 451 41.70 -3.52 17.78
C LYS A 451 41.77 -5.01 18.15
N SER A 452 41.07 -5.39 19.22
CA SER A 452 41.14 -6.73 19.81
C SER A 452 40.40 -7.82 19.02
N THR A 453 39.42 -7.44 18.19
CA THR A 453 38.46 -8.36 17.54
C THR A 453 38.04 -7.84 16.17
N TRP A 454 37.97 -8.71 15.15
CA TRP A 454 37.71 -8.35 13.75
C TRP A 454 36.59 -9.22 13.15
N PHE A 455 35.75 -8.64 12.30
CA PHE A 455 34.66 -9.34 11.61
C PHE A 455 35.12 -9.92 10.27
N LYS A 456 35.21 -11.25 10.18
CA LYS A 456 35.70 -11.96 8.98
C LYS A 456 34.89 -11.70 7.69
N THR A 457 33.63 -11.27 7.80
CA THR A 457 32.77 -10.95 6.64
C THR A 457 32.98 -9.53 6.11
N HIS A 458 33.61 -8.64 6.88
CA HIS A 458 33.74 -7.21 6.57
C HIS A 458 35.16 -6.90 6.11
N ARG A 459 35.37 -6.74 4.80
CA ARG A 459 36.69 -6.36 4.22
C ARG A 459 37.24 -5.07 4.84
N GLN A 460 36.35 -4.09 5.04
CA GLN A 460 36.65 -2.77 5.59
C GLN A 460 37.06 -2.78 7.07
N ASP A 461 36.82 -3.91 7.76
CA ASP A 461 37.20 -4.10 9.16
C ASP A 461 38.65 -4.60 9.27
N MET A 462 39.59 -3.68 9.03
CA MET A 462 41.02 -3.94 8.95
C MET A 462 41.86 -2.90 9.71
N GLU A 463 43.11 -3.25 9.99
CA GLU A 463 44.12 -2.32 10.50
C GLU A 463 44.42 -1.22 9.48
N PHE A 464 44.76 -0.02 9.95
CA PHE A 464 45.07 1.12 9.08
C PHE A 464 46.16 2.03 9.68
N PRO A 465 46.92 2.79 8.87
CA PRO A 465 47.94 3.70 9.37
C PRO A 465 47.39 4.83 10.27
N GLU A 466 48.05 5.08 11.40
CA GLU A 466 47.64 6.11 12.37
C GLU A 466 47.76 7.55 11.83
N HIS A 467 48.54 7.77 10.76
CA HIS A 467 48.68 9.10 10.14
C HIS A 467 47.34 9.66 9.65
N TYR A 468 46.40 8.80 9.26
CA TYR A 468 45.03 9.21 8.88
C TYR A 468 44.25 9.89 10.03
N LEU A 469 44.71 9.78 11.28
CA LEU A 469 44.09 10.41 12.45
C LEU A 469 44.94 11.57 13.01
N LYS A 470 46.02 11.97 12.33
CA LYS A 470 47.01 12.95 12.82
C LYS A 470 47.35 13.99 11.73
N PRO A 471 46.61 15.11 11.64
CA PRO A 471 45.42 15.46 12.43
C PRO A 471 44.17 14.73 11.95
N LEU A 472 43.11 14.72 12.77
CA LEU A 472 41.75 14.43 12.29
C LEU A 472 41.28 15.59 11.38
N SER A 473 40.49 15.26 10.37
CA SER A 473 39.75 16.22 9.55
C SER A 473 38.33 16.40 10.09
N SER A 474 37.55 17.27 9.46
CA SER A 474 36.10 17.32 9.61
C SER A 474 35.38 17.00 8.30
N ILE A 475 34.12 16.58 8.42
CA ILE A 475 33.18 16.39 7.30
C ILE A 475 31.75 16.66 7.79
N ASP A 476 30.86 17.09 6.91
CA ASP A 476 29.44 17.17 7.22
C ASP A 476 28.81 15.76 7.15
N PHE A 477 28.11 15.39 8.22
CA PHE A 477 27.35 14.14 8.30
C PHE A 477 26.10 14.33 9.13
N VAL A 478 24.98 13.79 8.66
CA VAL A 478 23.66 13.88 9.31
C VAL A 478 23.28 15.32 9.70
N GLY A 479 23.72 16.34 8.93
CA GLY A 479 23.46 17.76 9.21
C GLY A 479 24.24 18.35 10.39
N ARG A 480 25.42 17.81 10.71
CA ARG A 480 26.43 18.42 11.60
C ARG A 480 27.81 18.22 10.99
N THR A 481 28.71 19.18 11.18
CA THR A 481 30.14 18.98 10.94
C THR A 481 30.71 18.12 12.08
N VAL A 482 31.35 17.00 11.76
CA VAL A 482 31.84 15.97 12.69
C VAL A 482 33.27 15.55 12.34
N SER A 483 33.92 14.83 13.25
CA SER A 483 35.29 14.35 13.08
C SER A 483 35.40 13.19 12.08
N ALA A 484 36.44 13.21 11.24
CA ALA A 484 36.74 12.20 10.23
C ALA A 484 38.27 11.98 10.13
N PRO A 485 38.73 10.89 9.49
CA PRO A 485 40.13 10.77 9.09
C PRO A 485 40.53 11.94 8.15
N ASN A 486 41.81 12.30 8.11
CA ASN A 486 42.34 13.05 6.96
C ASN A 486 42.40 12.15 5.72
N ASN A 487 42.56 12.75 4.54
CA ASN A 487 42.64 12.03 3.25
C ASN A 487 41.52 10.98 3.08
N ILE A 488 40.27 11.43 3.27
CA ILE A 488 39.08 10.56 3.39
C ILE A 488 38.92 9.64 2.16
N HIS A 489 39.29 10.11 0.96
CA HIS A 489 39.24 9.33 -0.27
C HIS A 489 40.17 8.10 -0.16
N ASP A 490 41.48 8.34 -0.01
CA ASP A 490 42.51 7.31 0.21
C ASP A 490 42.17 6.34 1.36
N PHE A 491 41.64 6.86 2.47
CA PHE A 491 41.23 6.04 3.63
C PHE A 491 40.07 5.08 3.31
N LEU A 492 39.10 5.53 2.52
CA LEU A 492 37.98 4.70 2.08
C LEU A 492 38.42 3.71 1.00
N GLU A 493 39.28 4.10 0.06
CA GLU A 493 39.79 3.18 -0.97
C GLU A 493 40.67 2.07 -0.36
N LEU A 494 41.47 2.38 0.67
CA LEU A 494 42.21 1.37 1.45
C LEU A 494 41.26 0.28 2.00
N LYS A 495 40.10 0.67 2.51
CA LYS A 495 39.13 -0.21 3.20
C LYS A 495 38.19 -0.93 2.25
N PHE A 496 37.60 -0.22 1.29
CA PHE A 496 36.56 -0.74 0.38
C PHE A 496 37.09 -1.15 -0.99
N GLY A 497 38.25 -0.63 -1.40
CA GLY A 497 38.81 -0.77 -2.75
C GLY A 497 38.67 0.51 -3.59
N GLU A 498 39.49 0.62 -4.62
CA GLU A 498 39.51 1.73 -5.59
C GLU A 498 38.12 1.95 -6.23
N GLY A 499 37.70 3.21 -6.34
CA GLY A 499 36.44 3.60 -6.96
C GLY A 499 35.17 3.27 -6.14
N ALA A 500 35.29 2.87 -4.87
CA ALA A 500 34.16 2.54 -4.01
C ALA A 500 33.29 3.77 -3.65
N ILE A 501 33.86 4.98 -3.67
CA ILE A 501 33.14 6.23 -3.42
C ILE A 501 32.20 6.55 -4.59
N GLU A 502 32.59 6.25 -5.82
CA GLU A 502 31.87 6.55 -7.05
C GLU A 502 30.93 5.41 -7.46
N ASN A 503 31.30 4.16 -7.16
CA ASN A 503 30.58 2.95 -7.54
C ASN A 503 30.07 2.19 -6.30
N PRO A 504 28.96 2.64 -5.70
CA PRO A 504 28.43 2.05 -4.48
C PRO A 504 27.85 0.66 -4.75
N VAL A 505 27.97 -0.22 -3.77
CA VAL A 505 27.48 -1.61 -3.81
C VAL A 505 26.68 -1.86 -2.53
N TYR A 506 25.60 -2.64 -2.61
CA TYR A 506 24.84 -3.06 -1.43
C TYR A 506 25.63 -4.11 -0.63
N PRO A 507 25.31 -4.32 0.67
CA PRO A 507 25.84 -5.44 1.44
C PRO A 507 25.63 -6.78 0.73
N ASN A 508 26.66 -7.65 0.78
CA ASN A 508 26.65 -9.00 0.22
C ASN A 508 26.20 -9.13 -1.25
N PRO A 509 26.87 -8.42 -2.20
CA PRO A 509 26.46 -8.38 -3.61
C PRO A 509 26.41 -9.77 -4.25
N GLN A 510 27.32 -10.68 -3.92
CA GLN A 510 27.32 -12.05 -4.45
C GLN A 510 26.07 -12.84 -4.02
N LYS A 511 25.63 -12.69 -2.76
CA LYS A 511 24.42 -13.34 -2.22
C LYS A 511 23.15 -12.73 -2.83
N MET A 512 23.13 -11.41 -3.02
CA MET A 512 22.03 -10.71 -3.72
C MET A 512 21.93 -11.15 -5.18
N ALA A 513 23.04 -11.20 -5.93
CA ALA A 513 23.09 -11.67 -7.32
C ALA A 513 22.64 -13.13 -7.46
N GLY A 514 23.11 -14.02 -6.57
CA GLY A 514 22.72 -15.44 -6.56
C GLY A 514 21.23 -15.67 -6.32
N LEU A 515 20.51 -14.67 -5.81
CA LEU A 515 19.06 -14.67 -5.59
C LEU A 515 18.31 -13.76 -6.57
N GLY A 516 18.97 -13.22 -7.60
CA GLY A 516 18.36 -12.40 -8.65
C GLY A 516 18.11 -10.93 -8.31
N TYR A 517 18.64 -10.43 -7.18
CA TYR A 517 18.50 -9.04 -6.78
C TYR A 517 19.57 -8.13 -7.39
N LYS A 518 19.26 -6.84 -7.54
CA LYS A 518 20.25 -5.80 -7.90
C LYS A 518 21.31 -5.71 -6.80
N ILE A 519 22.58 -5.64 -7.20
CA ILE A 519 23.74 -5.60 -6.30
C ILE A 519 24.22 -4.18 -5.98
N SER A 520 23.77 -3.20 -6.74
CA SER A 520 24.09 -1.78 -6.59
C SER A 520 22.82 -0.94 -6.69
N PRO A 521 22.81 0.28 -6.14
CA PRO A 521 21.82 1.27 -6.51
C PRO A 521 21.98 1.64 -7.99
N GLU A 522 20.90 2.11 -8.59
CA GLU A 522 20.96 2.76 -9.91
C GLU A 522 21.75 4.06 -9.78
N LYS A 523 22.51 4.41 -10.82
CA LYS A 523 23.15 5.73 -10.90
C LYS A 523 22.02 6.78 -11.03
N THR A 524 21.88 7.59 -9.98
CA THR A 524 21.03 8.79 -9.92
C THR A 524 21.62 9.91 -10.75
#